data_AF-A0A1R4KS33-F1
#
_entry.id   AF-A0A1R4KS33-F1
#
_cell.length_a   1.000
_cell.length_b   1.000
_cell.length_c   1.000
_cell.angle_alpha   90.00
_cell.angle_beta   90.00
_cell.angle_gamma   90.00
#
_symmetry.space_group_name_H-M   'P 1'
#
loop_
_entity.id
_entity.type
_entity.pdbx_description
1 polymer ?
#
loop_
_entity_poly.entity_id
_entity_poly.type
_entity_poly.pdbx_seq_one_letter_code
_entity_poly.pdbx_strand_id
1 'polypeptide(L)'
;MTDTHDNLHRDWDAMHHDQPSMATDATRDTEVQAAWDRSVAAHEALAARPGVTFQADEEIVIVLHPGFDTLDAIGPHYFLSSMLGATIHLATTGEPGAPVVSAGGLPLTPTIALADVADAPTVLLVPGGDTSVLTNDPHAMTDIRRLGYAAQVVASVCTGAIALAAAGLLHGRRATSHWSVRHLLAGYGATPIDERVVVDGNVMTAAGVTAGMDLALRLVGRLRGDEYAQFLELGAEYAPEPPFGTGTPGKAGTELTALAQDFFATVEHGLRAPAT
;
A
#
# COMPACT_ATOMS: atom_id res chain seq x y z
N MET A 1 5.50 -27.15 -18.18
CA MET A 1 4.67 -26.29 -19.05
C MET A 1 3.25 -26.80 -18.94
N THR A 2 2.62 -26.45 -17.83
CA THR A 2 1.19 -26.68 -17.59
C THR A 2 0.47 -25.40 -18.00
N ASP A 3 -0.61 -25.59 -18.72
CA ASP A 3 -1.32 -24.60 -19.52
C ASP A 3 -1.91 -23.49 -18.63
N THR A 4 -1.43 -22.26 -18.80
CA THR A 4 -1.90 -21.06 -18.10
C THR A 4 -3.37 -20.72 -18.41
N HIS A 5 -3.95 -21.29 -19.46
CA HIS A 5 -5.38 -21.18 -19.76
C HIS A 5 -6.28 -21.86 -18.72
N ASP A 6 -5.87 -22.99 -18.14
CA ASP A 6 -6.74 -23.80 -17.26
C ASP A 6 -6.89 -23.21 -15.85
N ASN A 7 -5.92 -22.42 -15.38
CA ASN A 7 -5.96 -21.83 -14.04
C ASN A 7 -6.85 -20.58 -13.98
N LEU A 8 -6.87 -19.76 -15.03
CA LEU A 8 -7.76 -18.59 -15.13
C LEU A 8 -9.25 -19.00 -15.15
N HIS A 9 -9.57 -20.16 -15.71
CA HIS A 9 -10.92 -20.70 -15.73
C HIS A 9 -11.43 -21.09 -14.33
N ARG A 10 -10.58 -21.66 -13.48
CA ARG A 10 -10.99 -22.14 -12.14
C ARG A 10 -11.20 -21.03 -11.14
N ASP A 11 -10.35 -20.01 -11.16
CA ASP A 11 -10.42 -18.94 -10.16
C ASP A 11 -11.59 -17.98 -10.43
N TRP A 12 -11.98 -17.79 -11.70
CA TRP A 12 -13.11 -16.93 -12.06
C TRP A 12 -14.47 -17.60 -11.83
N ASP A 13 -14.62 -18.89 -12.14
CA ASP A 13 -15.84 -19.65 -11.85
C ASP A 13 -16.11 -19.75 -10.33
N ALA A 14 -15.05 -19.83 -9.52
CA ALA A 14 -15.13 -19.83 -8.06
C ALA A 14 -15.56 -18.48 -7.46
N MET A 15 -15.19 -17.35 -8.09
CA MET A 15 -15.61 -16.01 -7.67
C MET A 15 -17.10 -15.72 -7.95
N HIS A 16 -17.76 -16.49 -8.82
CA HIS A 16 -19.15 -16.27 -9.25
C HIS A 16 -20.13 -17.39 -8.83
N HIS A 17 -19.81 -18.16 -7.79
CA HIS A 17 -20.70 -19.19 -7.23
C HIS A 17 -21.90 -18.61 -6.46
N ASP A 18 -22.89 -18.09 -7.20
CA ASP A 18 -24.32 -18.32 -6.95
C ASP A 18 -25.18 -17.99 -8.21
N GLN A 19 -24.69 -18.34 -9.40
CA GLN A 19 -25.50 -18.28 -10.62
C GLN A 19 -26.18 -19.63 -10.85
N PRO A 20 -27.52 -19.68 -11.04
CA PRO A 20 -28.24 -20.93 -11.23
C PRO A 20 -27.72 -21.66 -12.48
N SER A 21 -27.62 -23.00 -12.41
CA SER A 21 -27.10 -23.82 -13.51
C SER A 21 -27.90 -23.59 -14.79
N MET A 22 -27.34 -22.84 -15.73
CA MET A 22 -27.90 -22.66 -17.07
C MET A 22 -27.17 -23.57 -18.05
N ALA A 23 -27.45 -24.88 -17.95
CA ALA A 23 -27.38 -25.71 -19.13
C ALA A 23 -28.61 -25.35 -20.00
N THR A 24 -28.33 -25.07 -21.29
CA THR A 24 -29.23 -24.76 -22.41
C THR A 24 -29.73 -23.31 -22.53
N ASP A 25 -28.87 -22.42 -23.02
CA ASP A 25 -29.31 -21.44 -24.02
C ASP A 25 -28.30 -21.40 -25.18
N ALA A 26 -28.71 -21.92 -26.34
CA ALA A 26 -27.87 -22.15 -27.52
C ALA A 26 -27.66 -20.88 -28.36
N THR A 27 -27.86 -19.71 -27.76
CA THR A 27 -27.36 -18.43 -28.24
C THR A 27 -26.68 -17.74 -27.07
N ARG A 28 -25.37 -17.97 -26.88
CA ARG A 28 -24.56 -16.89 -26.31
C ARG A 28 -24.82 -15.71 -27.22
N ASP A 29 -25.47 -14.68 -26.67
CA ASP A 29 -25.70 -13.42 -27.34
C ASP A 29 -24.40 -13.03 -28.05
N THR A 30 -24.45 -12.95 -29.38
CA THR A 30 -23.25 -12.76 -30.21
C THR A 30 -22.51 -11.48 -29.82
N GLU A 31 -23.22 -10.50 -29.24
CA GLU A 31 -22.63 -9.28 -28.69
C GLU A 31 -21.84 -9.55 -27.39
N VAL A 32 -22.37 -10.40 -26.51
CA VAL A 32 -21.69 -10.84 -25.28
C VAL A 32 -20.43 -11.63 -25.61
N GLN A 33 -20.51 -12.57 -26.55
CA GLN A 33 -19.33 -13.33 -26.99
C GLN A 33 -18.29 -12.41 -27.65
N ALA A 34 -18.71 -11.47 -28.51
CA ALA A 34 -17.79 -10.51 -29.11
C ALA A 34 -17.15 -9.58 -28.07
N ALA A 35 -17.89 -9.18 -27.02
CA ALA A 35 -17.34 -8.40 -25.92
C ALA A 35 -16.30 -9.19 -25.12
N TRP A 36 -16.59 -10.47 -24.86
CA TRP A 36 -15.65 -11.39 -24.23
C TRP A 36 -14.35 -11.53 -25.05
N ASP A 37 -14.45 -11.82 -26.35
CA ASP A 37 -13.29 -12.01 -27.22
C ASP A 37 -12.42 -10.75 -27.28
N ARG A 38 -13.04 -9.56 -27.32
CA ARG A 38 -12.31 -8.28 -27.23
C ARG A 38 -11.59 -8.12 -25.90
N SER A 39 -12.23 -8.52 -24.79
CA SER A 39 -11.61 -8.47 -23.47
C SER A 39 -10.37 -9.37 -23.42
N VAL A 40 -10.48 -10.62 -23.86
CA VAL A 40 -9.36 -11.57 -23.89
C VAL A 40 -8.20 -11.03 -24.74
N ALA A 41 -8.48 -10.57 -25.97
CA ALA A 41 -7.46 -9.98 -26.83
C ALA A 41 -6.78 -8.76 -26.21
N ALA A 42 -7.50 -7.94 -25.42
CA ALA A 42 -6.93 -6.82 -24.70
C ALA A 42 -6.00 -7.27 -23.55
N HIS A 43 -6.33 -8.34 -22.82
CA HIS A 43 -5.46 -8.92 -21.80
C HIS A 43 -4.15 -9.41 -22.41
N GLU A 44 -4.23 -10.15 -23.52
CA GLU A 44 -3.05 -10.62 -24.27
C GLU A 44 -2.21 -9.44 -24.79
N ALA A 45 -2.86 -8.40 -25.31
CA ALA A 45 -2.18 -7.22 -25.83
C ALA A 45 -1.47 -6.39 -24.75
N LEU A 46 -2.00 -6.34 -23.51
CA LEU A 46 -1.31 -5.73 -22.37
C LEU A 46 -0.14 -6.62 -21.91
N ALA A 47 -0.36 -7.94 -21.83
CA ALA A 47 0.68 -8.88 -21.42
C ALA A 47 1.87 -8.92 -22.37
N ALA A 48 1.65 -8.66 -23.66
CA ALA A 48 2.70 -8.61 -24.67
C ALA A 48 3.48 -7.27 -24.69
N ARG A 49 3.12 -6.29 -23.85
CA ARG A 49 3.80 -4.99 -23.84
C ARG A 49 5.24 -5.09 -23.31
N PRO A 50 6.22 -4.40 -23.94
CA PRO A 50 7.59 -4.42 -23.48
C PRO A 50 7.71 -3.96 -22.02
N GLY A 51 8.39 -4.75 -21.20
CA GLY A 51 8.62 -4.43 -19.78
C GLY A 51 7.42 -4.69 -18.87
N VAL A 52 6.27 -5.13 -19.41
CA VAL A 52 5.13 -5.54 -18.59
C VAL A 52 5.34 -6.95 -18.06
N THR A 53 5.22 -7.09 -16.74
CA THR A 53 5.01 -8.40 -16.10
C THR A 53 3.54 -8.51 -15.74
N PHE A 54 2.76 -9.19 -16.58
CA PHE A 54 1.31 -9.22 -16.45
C PHE A 54 0.83 -10.01 -15.22
N GLN A 55 1.47 -11.14 -14.93
CA GLN A 55 1.17 -12.00 -13.78
C GLN A 55 2.47 -12.47 -13.11
N ALA A 56 2.47 -12.47 -11.79
CA ALA A 56 3.56 -12.92 -10.90
C ALA A 56 2.95 -13.21 -9.50
N ASP A 57 3.79 -13.56 -8.54
CA ASP A 57 3.43 -14.10 -7.22
C ASP A 57 3.98 -13.24 -6.07
N GLU A 58 3.82 -11.91 -6.14
CA GLU A 58 4.30 -11.05 -5.06
C GLU A 58 3.55 -11.28 -3.75
N GLU A 59 4.31 -11.40 -2.67
CA GLU A 59 3.78 -11.38 -1.31
C GLU A 59 3.88 -9.97 -0.74
N ILE A 60 2.72 -9.34 -0.50
CA ILE A 60 2.62 -7.94 -0.09
C ILE A 60 2.00 -7.87 1.30
N VAL A 61 2.74 -7.32 2.23
CA VAL A 61 2.35 -7.24 3.65
C VAL A 61 1.99 -5.80 3.97
N ILE A 62 0.73 -5.54 4.31
CA ILE A 62 0.26 -4.24 4.81
C ILE A 62 0.00 -4.39 6.31
N VAL A 63 0.76 -3.64 7.13
CA VAL A 63 0.65 -3.72 8.59
C VAL A 63 -0.61 -2.99 9.07
N LEU A 64 -1.52 -3.68 9.74
CA LEU A 64 -2.65 -3.10 10.45
C LEU A 64 -2.33 -2.97 11.94
N HIS A 65 -2.45 -1.77 12.47
CA HIS A 65 -2.33 -1.49 13.91
C HIS A 65 -3.54 -0.69 14.38
N PRO A 66 -3.97 -0.81 15.65
CA PRO A 66 -5.04 0.04 16.18
C PRO A 66 -4.78 1.52 15.90
N GLY A 67 -5.80 2.22 15.37
CA GLY A 67 -5.68 3.64 15.04
C GLY A 67 -4.92 3.94 13.75
N PHE A 68 -4.65 2.96 12.88
CA PHE A 68 -4.11 3.22 11.54
C PHE A 68 -5.02 4.18 10.76
N ASP A 69 -4.45 4.99 9.86
CA ASP A 69 -5.25 5.79 8.93
C ASP A 69 -5.77 4.89 7.81
N THR A 70 -7.09 4.85 7.62
CA THR A 70 -7.72 3.93 6.65
C THR A 70 -7.15 4.10 5.25
N LEU A 71 -6.94 5.34 4.81
CA LEU A 71 -6.53 5.59 3.43
C LEU A 71 -5.05 5.28 3.20
N ASP A 72 -4.23 5.34 4.25
CA ASP A 72 -2.84 4.89 4.20
C ASP A 72 -2.69 3.41 3.89
N ALA A 73 -3.64 2.58 4.34
CA ALA A 73 -3.65 1.15 4.05
C ALA A 73 -4.42 0.86 2.76
N ILE A 74 -5.64 1.39 2.62
CA ILE A 74 -6.56 1.03 1.54
C ILE A 74 -6.19 1.71 0.21
N GLY A 75 -5.63 2.91 0.25
CA GLY A 75 -5.15 3.61 -0.95
C GLY A 75 -4.10 2.78 -1.71
N PRO A 76 -3.00 2.36 -1.06
CA PRO A 76 -2.06 1.43 -1.66
C PRO A 76 -2.67 0.07 -1.99
N HIS A 77 -3.48 -0.51 -1.08
CA HIS A 77 -4.13 -1.80 -1.29
C HIS A 77 -4.85 -1.87 -2.63
N TYR A 78 -5.61 -0.83 -3.02
CA TYR A 78 -6.36 -0.82 -4.28
C TYR A 78 -5.48 -1.18 -5.49
N PHE A 79 -4.37 -0.46 -5.70
CA PHE A 79 -3.48 -0.70 -6.83
C PHE A 79 -2.70 -2.00 -6.69
N LEU A 80 -2.23 -2.33 -5.49
CA LEU A 80 -1.44 -3.54 -5.25
C LEU A 80 -2.27 -4.81 -5.43
N SER A 81 -3.53 -4.81 -4.98
CA SER A 81 -4.48 -5.92 -5.16
C SER A 81 -4.93 -6.11 -6.62
N SER A 82 -4.68 -5.11 -7.47
CA SER A 82 -4.96 -5.17 -8.91
C SER A 82 -3.80 -5.78 -9.72
N MET A 83 -2.68 -6.14 -9.08
CA MET A 83 -1.60 -6.90 -9.70
C MET A 83 -1.98 -8.38 -9.76
N LEU A 84 -2.23 -8.89 -10.97
CA LEU A 84 -2.68 -10.26 -11.14
C LEU A 84 -1.67 -11.27 -10.57
N GLY A 85 -2.17 -12.15 -9.69
CA GLY A 85 -1.41 -13.19 -9.00
C GLY A 85 -0.73 -12.78 -7.69
N ALA A 86 -0.70 -11.49 -7.34
CA ALA A 86 -0.15 -11.04 -6.07
C ALA A 86 -1.03 -11.44 -4.89
N THR A 87 -0.41 -11.81 -3.77
CA THR A 87 -1.07 -12.07 -2.49
C THR A 87 -0.95 -10.84 -1.60
N ILE A 88 -2.07 -10.34 -1.08
CA ILE A 88 -2.08 -9.26 -0.10
C ILE A 88 -2.39 -9.82 1.29
N HIS A 89 -1.46 -9.60 2.21
CA HIS A 89 -1.62 -9.88 3.63
C HIS A 89 -1.92 -8.60 4.40
N LEU A 90 -3.07 -8.56 5.06
CA LEU A 90 -3.36 -7.58 6.09
C LEU A 90 -2.86 -8.13 7.41
N ALA A 91 -1.65 -7.73 7.82
CA ALA A 91 -0.94 -8.35 8.94
C ALA A 91 -1.09 -7.52 10.23
N THR A 92 -1.44 -8.17 11.34
CA THR A 92 -1.65 -7.52 12.65
C THR A 92 -0.69 -8.04 13.72
N THR A 93 -0.40 -7.25 14.75
CA THR A 93 0.28 -7.75 15.96
C THR A 93 -0.69 -8.37 16.97
N GLY A 94 -2.00 -8.16 16.77
CA GLY A 94 -3.06 -8.83 17.54
C GLY A 94 -3.42 -10.20 16.98
N GLU A 95 -4.61 -10.68 17.34
CA GLU A 95 -5.16 -11.95 16.85
C GLU A 95 -5.71 -11.80 15.41
N PRO A 96 -5.30 -12.63 14.45
CA PRO A 96 -5.92 -12.67 13.12
C PRO A 96 -7.41 -12.98 13.20
N GLY A 97 -8.21 -12.43 12.28
CA GLY A 97 -9.67 -12.58 12.31
C GLY A 97 -10.41 -11.67 13.30
N ALA A 98 -9.72 -11.09 14.29
CA ALA A 98 -10.27 -10.03 15.13
C ALA A 98 -10.09 -8.66 14.43
N PRO A 99 -11.15 -7.85 14.27
CA PRO A 99 -11.01 -6.58 13.55
C PRO A 99 -10.08 -5.60 14.24
N VAL A 100 -9.22 -4.95 13.46
CA VAL A 100 -8.40 -3.80 13.85
C VAL A 100 -9.14 -2.54 13.41
N VAL A 101 -9.37 -1.63 14.36
CA VAL A 101 -10.14 -0.40 14.11
C VAL A 101 -9.21 0.72 13.71
N SER A 102 -9.46 1.34 12.55
CA SER A 102 -8.76 2.54 12.07
C SER A 102 -9.08 3.78 12.93
N ALA A 103 -8.28 4.85 12.79
CA ALA A 103 -8.53 6.14 13.44
C ALA A 103 -9.92 6.72 13.09
N GLY A 104 -10.42 6.44 11.89
CA GLY A 104 -11.75 6.84 11.43
C GLY A 104 -12.90 5.93 11.89
N GLY A 105 -12.61 4.89 12.68
CA GLY A 105 -13.62 3.96 13.19
C GLY A 105 -14.03 2.84 12.23
N LEU A 106 -13.40 2.73 11.06
CA LEU A 106 -13.63 1.61 10.14
C LEU A 106 -12.83 0.38 10.60
N PRO A 107 -13.49 -0.75 10.91
CA PRO A 107 -12.80 -2.00 11.24
C PRO A 107 -12.34 -2.73 9.97
N LEU A 108 -11.11 -3.23 9.97
CA LEU A 108 -10.61 -4.18 8.97
C LEU A 108 -10.21 -5.48 9.66
N THR A 109 -10.52 -6.62 9.03
CA THR A 109 -10.16 -7.94 9.55
C THR A 109 -8.79 -8.34 9.00
N PRO A 110 -7.76 -8.51 9.85
CA PRO A 110 -6.45 -8.99 9.43
C PRO A 110 -6.52 -10.43 8.94
N THR A 111 -5.72 -10.74 7.91
CA THR A 111 -5.65 -12.08 7.31
C THR A 111 -4.59 -12.96 7.98
N ILE A 112 -3.59 -12.35 8.63
CA ILE A 112 -2.45 -13.06 9.21
C ILE A 112 -1.86 -12.30 10.41
N ALA A 113 -1.19 -13.00 11.32
CA ALA A 113 -0.42 -12.36 12.37
C ALA A 113 0.94 -11.94 11.79
N LEU A 114 1.45 -10.79 12.19
CA LEU A 114 2.72 -10.26 11.70
C LEU A 114 3.89 -11.21 11.99
N ALA A 115 3.82 -11.91 13.12
CA ALA A 115 4.77 -12.96 13.51
C ALA A 115 4.76 -14.19 12.59
N ASP A 116 3.62 -14.49 11.96
CA ASP A 116 3.43 -15.67 11.10
C ASP A 116 3.72 -15.38 9.62
N VAL A 117 3.95 -14.12 9.26
CA VAL A 117 4.36 -13.73 7.91
C VAL A 117 5.73 -14.33 7.61
N ALA A 118 5.82 -15.04 6.48
CA ALA A 118 7.05 -15.63 5.97
C ALA A 118 8.15 -14.57 5.82
N ASP A 119 9.40 -14.98 6.05
CA ASP A 119 10.54 -14.10 5.83
C ASP A 119 10.64 -13.73 4.34
N ALA A 120 11.13 -12.51 4.08
CA ALA A 120 11.33 -11.94 2.73
C ALA A 120 10.06 -11.70 1.88
N PRO A 121 9.06 -10.96 2.38
CA PRO A 121 7.96 -10.52 1.53
C PRO A 121 8.48 -9.65 0.37
N THR A 122 7.78 -9.64 -0.76
CA THR A 122 8.13 -8.74 -1.86
C THR A 122 8.01 -7.28 -1.42
N VAL A 123 6.92 -6.94 -0.71
CA VAL A 123 6.71 -5.60 -0.15
C VAL A 123 6.29 -5.70 1.30
N LEU A 124 6.99 -4.97 2.18
CA LEU A 124 6.47 -4.60 3.49
C LEU A 124 5.99 -3.15 3.44
N LEU A 125 4.72 -2.90 3.68
CA LEU A 125 4.11 -1.57 3.72
C LEU A 125 3.58 -1.25 5.12
N VAL A 126 4.08 -0.16 5.71
CA VAL A 126 3.62 0.32 7.03
C VAL A 126 2.81 1.62 6.85
N PRO A 127 1.49 1.60 7.07
CA PRO A 127 0.66 2.79 7.07
C PRO A 127 0.94 3.68 8.29
N GLY A 128 0.48 4.93 8.25
CA GLY A 128 0.45 5.84 9.39
C GLY A 128 -0.83 5.73 10.21
N GLY A 129 -1.11 6.79 10.98
CA GLY A 129 -2.18 6.85 11.97
C GLY A 129 -1.59 7.04 13.38
N ASP A 130 -2.15 6.36 14.39
CA ASP A 130 -1.56 6.29 15.72
C ASP A 130 -0.34 5.35 15.75
N THR A 131 0.71 5.75 15.03
CA THR A 131 1.95 4.97 14.88
C THR A 131 2.67 4.76 16.22
N SER A 132 2.31 5.51 17.27
CA SER A 132 2.85 5.32 18.61
C SER A 132 2.53 3.93 19.17
N VAL A 133 1.40 3.33 18.76
CA VAL A 133 1.01 1.95 19.11
C VAL A 133 2.06 0.96 18.62
N LEU A 134 2.59 1.16 17.40
CA LEU A 134 3.66 0.33 16.86
C LEU A 134 4.98 0.59 17.59
N THR A 135 5.40 1.86 17.70
CA THR A 135 6.73 2.18 18.24
C THR A 135 6.88 1.85 19.73
N ASN A 136 5.77 1.77 20.46
CA ASN A 136 5.74 1.37 21.86
C ASN A 136 5.55 -0.14 22.08
N ASP A 137 5.34 -0.93 21.01
CA ASP A 137 5.20 -2.38 21.07
C ASP A 137 6.51 -3.06 20.62
N PRO A 138 7.29 -3.66 21.54
CA PRO A 138 8.52 -4.35 21.21
C PRO A 138 8.34 -5.55 20.26
N HIS A 139 7.18 -6.22 20.30
CA HIS A 139 6.86 -7.33 19.41
C HIS A 139 6.65 -6.80 17.99
N ALA A 140 5.81 -5.77 17.84
CA ALA A 140 5.61 -5.07 16.57
C ALA A 140 6.93 -4.61 15.95
N MET A 141 7.79 -3.95 16.73
CA MET A 141 9.09 -3.46 16.26
C MET A 141 10.05 -4.59 15.89
N THR A 142 9.97 -5.73 16.57
CA THR A 142 10.78 -6.91 16.24
C THR A 142 10.35 -7.49 14.89
N ASP A 143 9.04 -7.65 14.66
CA ASP A 143 8.53 -8.22 13.42
C ASP A 143 8.69 -7.26 12.24
N ILE A 144 8.41 -5.97 12.40
CA ILE A 144 8.65 -4.96 11.35
C ILE A 144 10.13 -4.94 10.96
N ARG A 145 11.04 -5.03 11.93
CA ARG A 145 12.47 -5.11 11.67
C ARG A 145 12.84 -6.39 10.92
N ARG A 146 12.37 -7.54 11.38
CA ARG A 146 12.62 -8.85 10.75
C ARG A 146 12.18 -8.85 9.29
N LEU A 147 10.91 -8.50 9.04
CA LEU A 147 10.33 -8.46 7.71
C LEU A 147 11.02 -7.40 6.85
N GLY A 148 11.28 -6.21 7.40
CA GLY A 148 11.88 -5.10 6.67
C GLY A 148 13.30 -5.36 6.20
N TYR A 149 14.12 -6.08 6.98
CA TYR A 149 15.47 -6.45 6.54
C TYR A 149 15.47 -7.49 5.42
N ALA A 150 14.44 -8.32 5.34
CA ALA A 150 14.32 -9.38 4.35
C ALA A 150 13.54 -8.95 3.11
N ALA A 151 12.71 -7.90 3.20
CA ALA A 151 11.82 -7.49 2.12
C ALA A 151 12.55 -6.98 0.88
N GLN A 152 12.02 -7.29 -0.31
CA GLN A 152 12.57 -6.74 -1.56
C GLN A 152 12.35 -5.22 -1.65
N VAL A 153 11.22 -4.73 -1.14
CA VAL A 153 10.92 -3.31 -0.98
C VAL A 153 10.32 -3.05 0.40
N VAL A 154 10.86 -2.06 1.10
CA VAL A 154 10.30 -1.53 2.35
C VAL A 154 9.60 -0.22 2.05
N ALA A 155 8.33 -0.13 2.40
CA ALA A 155 7.48 1.00 2.08
C ALA A 155 6.71 1.52 3.28
N SER A 156 6.38 2.81 3.26
CA SER A 156 5.48 3.40 4.26
C SER A 156 4.69 4.57 3.71
N VAL A 157 3.56 4.86 4.36
CA VAL A 157 2.74 6.04 4.11
C VAL A 157 2.66 6.88 5.38
N CYS A 158 2.60 8.20 5.24
CA CYS A 158 2.35 9.14 6.33
C CYS A 158 3.33 8.92 7.51
N THR A 159 2.82 8.83 8.73
CA THR A 159 3.59 8.60 9.95
C THR A 159 4.21 7.20 10.04
N GLY A 160 3.82 6.24 9.18
CA GLY A 160 4.41 4.89 9.15
C GLY A 160 5.92 4.88 8.91
N ALA A 161 6.46 5.93 8.27
CA ALA A 161 7.90 6.13 8.11
C ALA A 161 8.62 6.25 9.46
N ILE A 162 7.97 6.78 10.50
CA ILE A 162 8.53 6.84 11.86
C ILE A 162 8.67 5.43 12.44
N ALA A 163 7.70 4.55 12.21
CA ALA A 163 7.80 3.14 12.64
C ALA A 163 8.98 2.44 11.96
N LEU A 164 9.17 2.65 10.65
CA LEU A 164 10.33 2.13 9.93
C LEU A 164 11.65 2.71 10.46
N ALA A 165 11.67 4.01 10.77
CA ALA A 165 12.84 4.68 11.33
C ALA A 165 13.20 4.11 12.72
N ALA A 166 12.21 3.95 13.59
CA ALA A 166 12.35 3.34 14.92
C ALA A 166 12.78 1.87 14.86
N ALA A 167 12.35 1.13 13.83
CA ALA A 167 12.81 -0.23 13.56
C ALA A 167 14.27 -0.28 13.06
N GLY A 168 14.88 0.87 12.72
CA GLY A 168 16.25 0.99 12.22
C GLY A 168 16.38 0.86 10.70
N LEU A 169 15.26 0.81 9.97
CA LEU A 169 15.24 0.53 8.52
C LEU A 169 15.59 1.78 7.67
N LEU A 170 15.55 2.98 8.27
CA LEU A 170 15.79 4.25 7.58
C LEU A 170 17.12 4.93 7.95
N HIS A 171 17.98 4.29 8.75
CA HIS A 171 19.26 4.87 9.15
C HIS A 171 20.16 5.16 7.94
N GLY A 172 20.60 6.41 7.80
CA GLY A 172 21.42 6.87 6.67
C GLY A 172 20.68 6.99 5.34
N ARG A 173 19.34 6.86 5.33
CA ARG A 173 18.52 6.87 4.11
C ARG A 173 17.77 8.19 3.95
N ARG A 174 17.45 8.55 2.71
CA ARG A 174 16.49 9.60 2.39
C ARG A 174 15.07 9.07 2.58
N ALA A 175 14.23 9.82 3.29
CA ALA A 175 12.83 9.45 3.51
C ALA A 175 11.92 10.67 3.67
N THR A 176 10.65 10.52 3.32
CA THR A 176 9.57 11.46 3.63
C THR A 176 8.61 10.84 4.65
N SER A 177 7.69 11.65 5.16
CA SER A 177 6.61 11.24 6.07
C SER A 177 5.49 12.30 5.99
N HIS A 178 4.48 12.19 6.86
CA HIS A 178 3.51 13.27 7.03
C HIS A 178 4.22 14.58 7.39
N TRP A 179 3.78 15.67 6.77
CA TRP A 179 4.46 16.97 6.87
C TRP A 179 4.64 17.45 8.31
N SER A 180 3.70 17.12 9.21
CA SER A 180 3.74 17.55 10.62
C SER A 180 4.78 16.82 11.47
N VAL A 181 5.30 15.67 11.03
CA VAL A 181 6.28 14.86 11.80
C VAL A 181 7.55 14.51 11.01
N ARG A 182 7.61 14.87 9.73
CA ARG A 182 8.72 14.51 8.85
C ARG A 182 10.08 14.92 9.41
N HIS A 183 10.19 16.07 10.09
CA HIS A 183 11.42 16.52 10.72
C HIS A 183 11.97 15.54 11.78
N LEU A 184 11.10 14.73 12.39
CA LEU A 184 11.50 13.75 13.40
C LEU A 184 12.37 12.62 12.84
N LEU A 185 12.29 12.35 11.53
CA LEU A 185 13.14 11.35 10.85
C LEU A 185 14.64 11.58 11.10
N ALA A 186 15.06 12.83 11.25
CA ALA A 186 16.45 13.18 11.58
C ALA A 186 16.90 12.60 12.93
N GLY A 187 16.02 12.57 13.93
CA GLY A 187 16.30 11.98 15.24
C GLY A 187 16.51 10.46 15.20
N TYR A 188 16.01 9.80 14.16
CA TYR A 188 16.22 8.38 13.90
C TYR A 188 17.38 8.10 12.91
N GLY A 189 18.12 9.15 12.52
CA GLY A 189 19.27 9.04 11.60
C GLY A 189 18.90 8.94 10.12
N ALA A 190 17.65 9.21 9.74
CA ALA A 190 17.25 9.37 8.35
C ALA A 190 17.41 10.84 7.90
N THR A 191 17.55 11.08 6.60
CA THR A 191 17.53 12.43 6.01
C THR A 191 16.09 12.77 5.60
N PRO A 192 15.41 13.73 6.25
CA PRO A 192 14.04 14.12 5.90
C PRO A 192 14.00 14.84 4.55
N ILE A 193 13.13 14.41 3.64
CA ILE A 193 12.96 14.97 2.30
C ILE A 193 11.51 15.40 2.09
N ASP A 194 11.29 16.66 1.69
CA ASP A 194 9.96 17.21 1.40
C ASP A 194 9.51 16.89 -0.04
N GLU A 195 9.27 15.61 -0.29
CA GLU A 195 8.71 15.11 -1.55
C GLU A 195 7.50 14.23 -1.23
N ARG A 196 6.57 14.12 -2.20
CA ARG A 196 5.33 13.33 -2.05
C ARG A 196 5.63 11.83 -1.92
N VAL A 197 6.59 11.34 -2.69
CA VAL A 197 7.14 9.98 -2.60
C VAL A 197 8.65 10.08 -2.75
N VAL A 198 9.39 9.44 -1.86
CA VAL A 198 10.86 9.37 -1.88
C VAL A 198 11.26 7.93 -2.10
N VAL A 199 12.10 7.69 -3.10
CA VAL A 199 12.71 6.40 -3.39
C VAL A 199 14.20 6.48 -3.13
N ASP A 200 14.69 5.63 -2.23
CA ASP A 200 16.10 5.45 -1.91
C ASP A 200 16.38 3.94 -1.95
N GLY A 201 17.05 3.44 -2.99
CA GLY A 201 17.33 2.01 -3.15
C GLY A 201 16.07 1.14 -3.09
N ASN A 202 15.97 0.25 -2.10
CA ASN A 202 14.80 -0.59 -1.82
C ASN A 202 13.78 0.03 -0.84
N VAL A 203 14.00 1.27 -0.39
CA VAL A 203 13.10 1.97 0.53
C VAL A 203 12.26 2.97 -0.26
N MET A 204 10.95 2.95 -0.06
CA MET A 204 9.99 3.84 -0.72
C MET A 204 9.02 4.43 0.30
N THR A 205 9.21 5.70 0.66
CA THR A 205 8.35 6.36 1.67
C THR A 205 7.45 7.38 1.00
N ALA A 206 6.20 7.47 1.45
CA ALA A 206 5.22 8.44 0.96
C ALA A 206 4.86 9.43 2.06
N ALA A 207 4.51 10.65 1.63
CA ALA A 207 4.04 11.70 2.51
C ALA A 207 2.64 11.40 3.06
N GLY A 208 1.87 12.43 3.42
CA GLY A 208 0.58 12.26 4.08
C GLY A 208 -0.47 11.55 3.22
N VAL A 209 -1.08 10.53 3.82
CA VAL A 209 -2.40 9.96 3.49
C VAL A 209 -2.58 9.57 2.03
N THR A 210 -3.09 10.49 1.22
CA THR A 210 -3.33 10.26 -0.21
C THR A 210 -2.07 9.91 -1.00
N ALA A 211 -0.88 10.24 -0.50
CA ALA A 211 0.39 9.91 -1.14
C ALA A 211 0.63 8.39 -1.25
N GLY A 212 -0.09 7.57 -0.47
CA GLY A 212 -0.03 6.11 -0.57
C GLY A 212 -0.48 5.58 -1.94
N MET A 213 -1.41 6.27 -2.62
CA MET A 213 -1.86 5.89 -3.96
C MET A 213 -0.74 6.07 -5.00
N ASP A 214 -0.04 7.21 -4.97
CA ASP A 214 1.10 7.46 -5.86
C ASP A 214 2.29 6.54 -5.57
N LEU A 215 2.50 6.22 -4.28
CA LEU A 215 3.49 5.22 -3.87
C LEU A 215 3.17 3.86 -4.48
N ALA A 216 1.91 3.44 -4.42
CA ALA A 216 1.50 2.15 -4.96
C ALA A 216 1.63 2.09 -6.48
N LEU A 217 1.27 3.13 -7.21
CA LEU A 217 1.53 3.20 -8.66
C LEU A 217 3.03 3.10 -8.98
N ARG A 218 3.91 3.72 -8.18
CA ARG A 218 5.37 3.58 -8.32
C ARG A 218 5.87 2.17 -7.96
N LEU A 219 5.27 1.52 -6.96
CA LEU A 219 5.56 0.12 -6.63
C LEU A 219 5.15 -0.80 -7.78
N VAL A 220 3.95 -0.61 -8.34
CA VAL A 220 3.48 -1.34 -9.52
C VAL A 220 4.43 -1.12 -10.69
N GLY A 221 4.83 0.13 -10.99
CA GLY A 221 5.76 0.41 -12.08
C GLY A 221 7.11 -0.28 -11.89
N ARG A 222 7.62 -0.29 -10.66
CA ARG A 222 8.87 -0.98 -10.30
C ARG A 222 8.78 -2.50 -10.44
N LEU A 223 7.66 -3.11 -10.06
CA LEU A 223 7.49 -4.57 -10.01
C LEU A 223 6.99 -5.15 -11.33
N ARG A 224 6.06 -4.45 -12.00
CA ARG A 224 5.32 -4.92 -13.18
C ARG A 224 5.51 -4.07 -14.42
N GLY A 225 6.26 -2.97 -14.36
CA GLY A 225 6.54 -2.07 -15.48
C GLY A 225 5.60 -0.88 -15.57
N ASP A 226 6.10 0.23 -16.10
CA ASP A 226 5.38 1.51 -16.15
C ASP A 226 4.09 1.45 -16.96
N GLU A 227 4.04 0.70 -18.07
CA GLU A 227 2.81 0.55 -18.86
C GLU A 227 1.69 -0.16 -18.07
N TYR A 228 2.03 -1.12 -17.21
CA TYR A 228 1.05 -1.78 -16.35
C TYR A 228 0.54 -0.82 -15.26
N ALA A 229 1.44 -0.02 -14.67
CA ALA A 229 1.05 1.00 -13.71
C ALA A 229 0.12 2.06 -14.33
N GLN A 230 0.45 2.55 -15.54
CA GLN A 230 -0.41 3.50 -16.28
C GLN A 230 -1.76 2.88 -16.64
N PHE A 231 -1.80 1.60 -16.99
CA PHE A 231 -3.05 0.88 -17.23
C PHE A 231 -3.94 0.86 -15.97
N LEU A 232 -3.35 0.58 -14.80
CA LEU A 232 -4.09 0.61 -13.53
C LEU A 232 -4.50 2.04 -13.13
N GLU A 233 -3.64 3.04 -13.33
CA GLU A 233 -3.95 4.45 -13.10
C GLU A 233 -5.16 4.90 -13.93
N LEU A 234 -5.20 4.53 -15.22
CA LEU A 234 -6.33 4.79 -16.10
C LEU A 234 -7.58 4.03 -15.67
N GLY A 235 -7.45 2.74 -15.34
CA GLY A 235 -8.59 1.91 -14.90
C GLY A 235 -9.24 2.42 -13.62
N ALA A 236 -8.46 3.06 -12.76
CA ALA A 236 -8.93 3.72 -11.54
C ALA A 236 -9.54 5.11 -11.77
N GLU A 237 -9.41 5.65 -13.00
CA GLU A 237 -9.64 7.07 -13.29
C GLU A 237 -8.91 7.98 -12.29
N TYR A 238 -7.66 7.64 -11.96
CA TYR A 238 -6.90 8.36 -10.94
C TYR A 238 -6.38 9.70 -11.49
N ALA A 239 -7.28 10.66 -11.61
CA ALA A 239 -7.04 12.02 -12.07
C ALA A 239 -7.56 13.02 -11.02
N PRO A 240 -6.84 13.20 -9.89
CA PRO A 240 -7.35 13.96 -8.75
C PRO A 240 -7.50 15.47 -9.06
N GLU A 241 -8.67 16.02 -8.73
CA GLU A 241 -8.97 17.47 -8.82
C GLU A 241 -9.36 18.05 -7.44
N PRO A 242 -8.40 18.28 -6.51
CA PRO A 242 -8.73 18.79 -5.19
C PRO A 242 -9.34 20.21 -5.24
N PRO A 243 -10.49 20.46 -4.60
CA PRO A 243 -11.25 21.70 -4.79
C PRO A 243 -10.65 22.95 -4.13
N PHE A 244 -9.71 22.80 -3.19
CA PHE A 244 -9.19 23.91 -2.37
C PHE A 244 -7.74 24.30 -2.65
N GLY A 245 -6.97 23.43 -3.30
CA GLY A 245 -5.55 23.69 -3.59
C GLY A 245 -4.62 23.77 -2.38
N THR A 246 -5.06 23.48 -1.15
CA THR A 246 -4.31 23.66 0.11
C THR A 246 -3.57 22.42 0.61
N GLY A 247 -3.43 21.37 -0.21
CA GLY A 247 -2.95 20.04 0.23
C GLY A 247 -1.47 19.93 0.66
N THR A 248 -0.74 21.03 0.80
CA THR A 248 0.63 21.07 1.33
C THR A 248 0.82 22.33 2.15
N PRO A 249 1.71 22.36 3.16
CA PRO A 249 1.97 23.57 3.96
C PRO A 249 2.23 24.83 3.13
N GLY A 250 3.07 24.71 2.08
CA GLY A 250 3.38 25.84 1.19
C GLY A 250 2.18 26.39 0.43
N LYS A 251 1.21 25.53 0.07
CA LYS A 251 -0.03 25.96 -0.62
C LYS A 251 -1.13 26.41 0.35
N ALA A 252 -1.14 25.90 1.58
CA ALA A 252 -2.11 26.26 2.61
C ALA A 252 -1.90 27.66 3.19
N GLY A 253 -0.68 28.20 3.09
CA GLY A 253 -0.30 29.47 3.71
C GLY A 253 0.05 29.32 5.19
N THR A 254 0.67 30.36 5.75
CA THR A 254 1.30 30.30 7.08
C THR A 254 0.30 30.12 8.21
N GLU A 255 -0.85 30.81 8.16
CA GLU A 255 -1.85 30.79 9.22
C GLU A 255 -2.49 29.40 9.38
N LEU A 256 -3.02 28.84 8.29
CA LEU A 256 -3.64 27.52 8.30
C LEU A 256 -2.62 26.42 8.64
N THR A 257 -1.39 26.55 8.12
CA THR A 257 -0.31 25.61 8.46
C THR A 257 0.05 25.64 9.94
N ALA A 258 0.18 26.83 10.54
CA ALA A 258 0.50 26.96 11.96
C ALA A 258 -0.61 26.38 12.84
N LEU A 259 -1.87 26.71 12.53
CA LEU A 259 -3.03 26.13 13.22
C LEU A 259 -3.04 24.59 13.12
N ALA A 260 -2.79 24.05 11.93
CA ALA A 260 -2.74 22.60 11.74
C ALA A 260 -1.53 21.96 12.46
N GLN A 261 -0.38 22.63 12.52
CA GLN A 261 0.78 22.12 13.25
C GLN A 261 0.46 22.00 14.75
N ASP A 262 -0.16 23.03 15.34
CA ASP A 262 -0.58 23.01 16.73
C ASP A 262 -1.65 21.93 16.99
N PHE A 263 -2.56 21.71 16.03
CA PHE A 263 -3.53 20.63 16.08
C PHE A 263 -2.87 19.24 16.15
N PHE A 264 -1.74 19.04 15.46
CA PHE A 264 -0.98 17.79 15.45
C PHE A 264 0.14 17.70 16.50
N ALA A 265 0.26 18.68 17.42
CA ALA A 265 1.38 18.74 18.35
C ALA A 265 1.51 17.52 19.27
N THR A 266 0.39 16.90 19.66
CA THR A 266 0.40 15.67 20.49
C THR A 266 0.92 14.46 19.73
N VAL A 267 0.54 14.33 18.45
CA VAL A 267 1.05 13.29 17.54
C VAL A 267 2.55 13.49 17.33
N GLU A 268 2.99 14.72 17.07
CA GLU A 268 4.41 15.04 16.94
C GLU A 268 5.19 14.67 18.20
N HIS A 269 4.67 15.02 19.38
CA HIS A 269 5.34 14.72 20.64
C HIS A 269 5.51 13.22 20.88
N GLY A 270 4.45 12.43 20.64
CA GLY A 270 4.45 10.98 20.86
C GLY A 270 5.37 10.19 19.92
N LEU A 271 5.79 10.78 18.81
CA LEU A 271 6.60 10.14 17.76
C LEU A 271 8.08 10.56 17.78
N ARG A 272 8.53 11.28 18.81
CA ARG A 272 9.94 11.67 18.96
C ARG A 272 10.81 10.46 19.29
N ALA A 273 12.02 10.46 18.74
CA ALA A 273 13.03 9.49 19.13
C ALA A 273 13.30 9.58 20.65
N PRO A 274 13.55 8.44 21.33
CA PRO A 274 13.95 8.44 22.73
C PRO A 274 15.20 9.32 22.93
N ALA A 275 15.26 10.05 24.05
CA ALA A 275 16.48 10.76 24.41
C ALA A 275 17.63 9.76 24.58
N THR A 276 18.72 9.95 23.83
CA THR A 276 19.96 9.18 23.91
C THR A 276 20.77 9.52 25.14
#